data_AF-A0A662PN21-F1
#
_entry.id   AF-A0A662PN21-F1
#
_cell.length_a   1.000
_cell.length_b   1.000
_cell.length_c   1.000
_cell.angle_alpha   90.00
_cell.angle_beta   90.00
_cell.angle_gamma   90.00
#
_symmetry.space_group_name_H-M   'P 1'
#
loop_
_entity.id
_entity.type
_entity.pdbx_description
1 polymer ?
#
loop_
_entity_poly.entity_id
_entity_poly.type
_entity_poly.pdbx_seq_one_letter_code
_entity_poly.pdbx_strand_id
1 'polypeptide(L)'
;MSSEESKKVVSLKELKEIGVPVVSVSTLDSEFYGTITDMEVRVDKYGNRALFVRIETTNGLVVQKFTKTGIWEFMKALEQLGFSEEDSPIGYTFKWRKMLRGRMLKERWFPVELVEEKEEIAEEETEEEEVTPEEVRKEEQPQLPEMSDEAKLLYGTLMDRRVMSEGDVKNLYRDKKAYKKAVAELIDKGLIEEFKKGGKKFFRIKQ
;
A
#
# COMPACT_ATOMS: atom_id res chain seq x y z
N MET A 1 -28.86 13.92 -15.78
CA MET A 1 -28.17 13.43 -17.00
C MET A 1 -27.33 14.59 -17.52
N SER A 2 -26.05 14.65 -17.14
CA SER A 2 -25.13 15.65 -17.70
C SER A 2 -24.63 15.14 -19.04
N SER A 3 -25.03 15.82 -20.10
CA SER A 3 -24.46 15.65 -21.42
C SER A 3 -23.07 16.28 -21.39
N GLU A 4 -22.02 15.46 -21.31
CA GLU A 4 -20.67 15.94 -21.58
C GLU A 4 -20.60 16.38 -23.05
N GLU A 5 -20.52 17.70 -23.25
CA GLU A 5 -20.29 18.29 -24.56
C GLU A 5 -18.98 17.75 -25.13
N SER A 6 -19.06 17.09 -26.29
CA SER A 6 -17.89 16.60 -27.02
C SER A 6 -17.13 17.80 -27.59
N LYS A 7 -16.22 18.35 -26.78
CA LYS A 7 -15.37 19.48 -27.18
C LYS A 7 -14.47 19.03 -28.33
N LYS A 8 -14.72 19.59 -29.52
CA LYS A 8 -13.96 19.26 -30.73
C LYS A 8 -12.55 19.82 -30.57
N VAL A 9 -11.55 18.95 -30.41
CA VAL A 9 -10.14 19.35 -30.29
C VAL A 9 -9.62 19.74 -31.67
N VAL A 10 -9.06 20.94 -31.82
CA VAL A 10 -8.74 21.53 -33.14
C VAL A 10 -7.23 21.65 -33.36
N SER A 11 -6.40 21.60 -32.31
CA SER A 11 -4.95 21.80 -32.44
C SER A 11 -4.09 20.70 -31.79
N LEU A 12 -2.88 20.52 -32.32
CA LEU A 12 -1.87 19.61 -31.76
C LEU A 12 -1.38 20.05 -30.36
N LYS A 13 -1.53 21.34 -30.01
CA LYS A 13 -1.19 21.85 -28.67
C LYS A 13 -2.23 21.41 -27.64
N GLU A 14 -3.51 21.57 -27.95
CA GLU A 14 -4.61 21.05 -27.12
C GLU A 14 -4.53 19.53 -26.95
N LEU A 15 -4.17 18.79 -28.02
CA LEU A 15 -3.95 17.34 -27.91
C LEU A 15 -2.75 16.96 -27.04
N LYS A 16 -1.72 17.80 -26.95
CA LYS A 16 -0.57 17.57 -26.05
C LYS A 16 -0.89 17.94 -24.61
N GLU A 17 -1.74 18.94 -24.40
CA GLU A 17 -2.22 19.33 -23.07
C GLU A 17 -3.21 18.30 -22.50
N ILE A 18 -4.02 17.67 -23.37
CA ILE A 18 -4.94 16.58 -22.99
C ILE A 18 -4.21 15.22 -22.93
N GLY A 19 -3.20 15.04 -23.76
CA GLY A 19 -2.51 13.76 -23.93
C GLY A 19 -1.57 13.45 -22.77
N VAL A 20 -2.00 12.58 -21.85
CA VAL A 20 -1.11 12.04 -20.82
C VAL A 20 -0.05 11.15 -21.48
N PRO A 21 1.26 11.43 -21.31
CA PRO A 21 2.30 10.63 -21.92
C PRO A 21 2.25 9.19 -21.38
N VAL A 22 2.20 8.21 -22.29
CA VAL A 22 2.27 6.80 -21.91
C VAL A 22 3.73 6.43 -21.66
N VAL A 23 4.05 6.03 -20.43
CA VAL A 23 5.40 5.68 -20.02
C VAL A 23 5.76 4.30 -20.56
N SER A 24 6.96 4.18 -21.14
CA SER A 24 7.48 2.88 -21.56
C SER A 24 7.81 2.02 -20.35
N VAL A 25 7.53 0.72 -20.46
CA VAL A 25 7.87 -0.26 -19.42
C VAL A 25 9.38 -0.33 -19.14
N SER A 26 10.21 0.08 -20.09
CA SER A 26 11.68 0.09 -19.96
C SER A 26 12.22 1.25 -19.11
N THR A 27 11.43 2.32 -18.96
CA THR A 27 11.82 3.53 -18.22
C THR A 27 11.23 3.56 -16.81
N LEU A 28 10.38 2.59 -16.47
CA LEU A 28 9.84 2.45 -15.13
C LEU A 28 10.84 1.79 -14.20
N ASP A 29 10.99 2.40 -13.03
CA ASP A 29 11.75 1.84 -11.92
C ASP A 29 11.17 0.49 -11.47
N SER A 30 12.01 -0.31 -10.78
CA SER A 30 11.56 -1.57 -10.18
C SER A 30 10.46 -1.36 -9.15
N GLU A 31 10.40 -0.16 -8.55
CA GLU A 31 9.36 0.27 -7.64
C GLU A 31 8.88 1.67 -8.03
N PHE A 32 7.57 1.91 -7.99
CA PHE A 32 7.01 3.25 -8.21
C PHE A 32 5.69 3.41 -7.47
N TYR A 33 5.24 4.65 -7.29
CA TYR A 33 3.92 4.96 -6.76
C TYR A 33 2.97 5.32 -7.89
N GLY A 34 1.74 4.82 -7.83
CA GLY A 34 0.76 5.16 -8.85
C GLY A 34 -0.66 4.76 -8.50
N THR A 35 -1.59 5.53 -9.04
CA THR A 35 -3.04 5.44 -8.80
C THR A 35 -3.71 4.68 -9.91
N ILE A 36 -4.56 3.71 -9.58
CA ILE A 36 -5.33 2.99 -10.61
C ILE A 36 -6.44 3.91 -11.09
N THR A 37 -6.38 4.35 -12.34
CA THR A 37 -7.40 5.25 -12.92
C THR A 37 -8.48 4.50 -13.68
N ASP A 38 -8.17 3.33 -14.22
CA ASP A 38 -9.11 2.53 -15.00
C ASP A 38 -8.67 1.06 -15.08
N MET A 39 -9.65 0.17 -15.24
CA MET A 39 -9.46 -1.27 -15.36
C MET A 39 -10.43 -1.84 -16.39
N GLU A 40 -9.88 -2.35 -17.50
CA GLU A 40 -10.68 -2.88 -18.61
C GLU A 40 -10.30 -4.32 -18.93
N VAL A 41 -11.30 -5.21 -19.02
CA VAL A 41 -11.12 -6.55 -19.56
C VAL A 41 -11.45 -6.54 -21.04
N ARG A 42 -10.44 -6.78 -21.88
CA ARG A 42 -10.62 -6.87 -23.34
C ARG A 42 -9.86 -8.04 -23.92
N VAL A 43 -10.19 -8.38 -25.15
CA VAL A 43 -9.48 -9.41 -25.92
C VAL A 43 -8.23 -8.78 -26.50
N ASP A 44 -7.08 -9.40 -26.26
CA ASP A 44 -5.82 -8.95 -26.84
C ASP A 44 -5.72 -9.29 -28.33
N LYS A 45 -4.68 -8.79 -29.00
CA LYS A 45 -4.42 -9.07 -30.42
C LYS A 45 -4.21 -10.56 -30.77
N TYR A 46 -4.09 -11.43 -29.77
CA TYR A 46 -3.91 -12.87 -29.92
C TYR A 46 -5.16 -13.67 -29.51
N GLY A 47 -6.30 -12.99 -29.28
CA GLY A 47 -7.55 -13.65 -28.90
C GLY A 47 -7.68 -13.99 -27.41
N ASN A 48 -6.73 -13.59 -26.56
CA ASN A 48 -6.76 -13.90 -25.14
C ASN A 48 -7.49 -12.79 -24.37
N ARG A 49 -8.44 -13.17 -23.51
CA ARG A 49 -8.99 -12.24 -22.50
C ARG A 49 -7.89 -11.83 -21.53
N ALA A 50 -7.66 -10.54 -21.43
CA ALA A 50 -6.67 -9.95 -20.55
C ALA A 50 -7.25 -8.69 -19.89
N LEU A 51 -6.81 -8.46 -18.65
CA LEU A 51 -7.09 -7.24 -17.92
C LEU A 51 -6.02 -6.21 -18.27
N PHE A 52 -6.44 -4.99 -18.54
CA PHE A 52 -5.60 -3.83 -18.76
C PHE A 52 -5.87 -2.86 -17.62
N VAL A 53 -4.85 -2.63 -16.80
CA VAL A 53 -4.90 -1.70 -15.68
C VAL A 53 -4.16 -0.43 -16.12
N ARG A 54 -4.83 0.71 -16.02
CA ARG A 54 -4.24 2.02 -16.24
C ARG A 54 -3.83 2.59 -14.90
N ILE A 55 -2.57 2.97 -14.79
CA ILE A 55 -1.94 3.43 -13.57
C ILE A 55 -1.34 4.79 -13.86
N GLU A 56 -1.84 5.83 -13.22
CA GLU A 56 -1.26 7.16 -13.30
C GLU A 56 -0.08 7.27 -12.34
N THR A 57 1.01 7.83 -12.81
CA THR A 57 2.25 8.03 -12.05
C THR A 57 2.74 9.45 -12.28
N THR A 58 3.67 9.93 -11.47
CA THR A 58 4.32 11.24 -11.66
C THR A 58 4.99 11.41 -13.02
N ASN A 59 5.40 10.30 -13.64
CA ASN A 59 6.08 10.28 -14.94
C ASN A 59 5.10 10.11 -16.12
N GLY A 60 3.81 9.91 -15.85
CA GLY A 60 2.77 9.70 -16.85
C GLY A 60 1.98 8.40 -16.65
N LEU A 61 1.28 7.97 -17.70
CA LEU A 61 0.37 6.84 -17.65
C LEU A 61 1.09 5.52 -17.95
N VAL A 62 0.96 4.55 -17.06
CA VAL A 62 1.42 3.18 -17.24
C VAL A 62 0.22 2.29 -17.56
N VAL A 63 0.27 1.54 -18.65
CA VAL A 63 -0.75 0.55 -18.98
C VAL A 63 -0.19 -0.85 -18.79
N GLN A 64 -0.69 -1.56 -17.78
CA GLN A 64 -0.24 -2.89 -17.45
C GLN A 64 -1.25 -3.96 -17.86
N LYS A 65 -0.78 -4.93 -18.65
CA LYS A 65 -1.57 -6.07 -19.11
C LYS A 65 -1.38 -7.27 -18.19
N PHE A 66 -2.47 -7.85 -17.72
CA PHE A 66 -2.50 -9.13 -17.00
C PHE A 66 -3.25 -10.19 -17.82
N THR A 67 -2.59 -11.33 -18.09
CA THR A 67 -3.24 -12.50 -18.68
C THR A 67 -4.09 -13.24 -17.64
N LYS A 68 -4.82 -14.30 -18.00
CA LYS A 68 -5.66 -15.07 -17.06
C LYS A 68 -4.97 -15.43 -15.73
N THR A 69 -3.75 -15.98 -15.78
CA THR A 69 -2.95 -16.26 -14.58
C THR A 69 -2.48 -14.97 -13.89
N GLY A 70 -2.19 -13.94 -14.70
CA GLY A 70 -1.89 -12.58 -14.25
C GLY A 70 -2.97 -11.98 -13.35
N ILE A 71 -4.22 -12.08 -13.79
CA ILE A 71 -5.39 -11.52 -13.12
C ILE A 71 -5.55 -12.14 -11.73
N TRP A 72 -5.40 -13.46 -11.63
CA TRP A 72 -5.51 -14.18 -10.37
C TRP A 72 -4.46 -13.73 -9.34
N GLU A 73 -3.20 -13.57 -9.76
CA GLU A 73 -2.13 -13.09 -8.88
C GLU A 73 -2.28 -11.61 -8.51
N PHE A 74 -2.86 -10.81 -9.42
CA PHE A 74 -3.17 -9.41 -9.17
C PHE A 74 -4.30 -9.27 -8.15
N MET A 75 -5.38 -10.04 -8.29
CA MET A 75 -6.48 -10.11 -7.31
C MET A 75 -5.95 -10.50 -5.93
N LYS A 76 -5.12 -11.54 -5.84
CA LYS A 76 -4.47 -11.93 -4.57
C LYS A 76 -3.59 -10.84 -3.96
N ALA A 77 -2.94 -10.03 -4.79
CA ALA A 77 -2.16 -8.90 -4.29
C ALA A 77 -3.07 -7.83 -3.67
N LEU A 78 -4.23 -7.55 -4.27
CA LEU A 78 -5.22 -6.63 -3.70
C LEU A 78 -5.86 -7.19 -2.42
N GLU A 79 -6.19 -8.48 -2.37
CA GLU A 79 -6.69 -9.15 -1.16
C GLU A 79 -5.70 -9.06 0.01
N GLN A 80 -4.40 -9.16 -0.28
CA GLN A 80 -3.33 -8.98 0.72
C GLN A 80 -3.28 -7.55 1.27
N LEU A 81 -3.77 -6.58 0.52
CA LEU A 81 -3.89 -5.17 0.91
C LEU A 81 -5.23 -4.84 1.55
N GLY A 82 -6.10 -5.84 1.74
CA GLY A 82 -7.38 -5.69 2.44
C GLY A 82 -8.59 -5.45 1.54
N PHE A 83 -8.44 -5.48 0.21
CA PHE A 83 -9.59 -5.42 -0.71
C PHE A 83 -10.36 -6.74 -0.71
N SER A 84 -11.68 -6.64 -0.69
CA SER A 84 -12.63 -7.75 -0.89
C SER A 84 -13.05 -7.86 -2.35
N GLU A 85 -13.82 -8.90 -2.68
CA GLU A 85 -14.33 -9.13 -4.05
C GLU A 85 -15.29 -8.04 -4.54
N GLU A 86 -15.92 -7.30 -3.61
CA GLU A 86 -16.86 -6.23 -3.93
C GLU A 86 -16.19 -4.86 -4.01
N ASP A 87 -14.95 -4.74 -3.55
CA ASP A 87 -14.23 -3.47 -3.53
C ASP A 87 -13.65 -3.12 -4.89
N SER A 88 -13.69 -1.82 -5.22
CA SER A 88 -13.04 -1.29 -6.41
C SER A 88 -11.67 -0.71 -6.03
N PRO A 89 -10.57 -1.19 -6.62
CA PRO A 89 -9.24 -0.60 -6.40
C PRO A 89 -9.00 0.66 -7.26
N ILE A 90 -9.97 1.06 -8.09
CA ILE A 90 -9.90 2.30 -8.89
C ILE A 90 -9.97 3.50 -7.95
N GLY A 91 -9.11 4.50 -8.18
CA GLY A 91 -8.97 5.70 -7.36
C GLY A 91 -7.93 5.55 -6.24
N TYR A 92 -7.48 4.33 -5.94
CA TYR A 92 -6.49 4.11 -4.90
C TYR A 92 -5.06 4.21 -5.42
N THR A 93 -4.21 4.84 -4.60
CA THR A 93 -2.78 4.98 -4.83
C THR A 93 -2.03 3.83 -4.18
N PHE A 94 -1.19 3.14 -4.95
CA PHE A 94 -0.40 2.01 -4.46
C PHE A 94 1.08 2.22 -4.68
N LYS A 95 1.89 1.61 -3.82
CA LYS A 95 3.26 1.27 -4.16
C LYS A 95 3.25 0.02 -5.03
N TRP A 96 3.85 0.12 -6.20
CA TRP A 96 4.00 -0.95 -7.17
C TRP A 96 5.41 -1.48 -7.13
N ARG A 97 5.58 -2.80 -7.13
CA ARG A 97 6.88 -3.47 -7.19
C ARG A 97 6.92 -4.51 -8.28
N LYS A 98 7.99 -4.49 -9.08
CA LYS A 98 8.28 -5.48 -10.12
C LYS A 98 8.68 -6.81 -9.48
N MET A 99 7.90 -7.86 -9.74
CA MET A 99 8.07 -9.18 -9.13
C MET A 99 7.69 -10.30 -10.10
N LEU A 100 8.24 -11.48 -9.88
CA LEU A 100 7.76 -12.73 -10.44
C LEU A 100 6.77 -13.36 -9.46
N ARG A 101 5.51 -13.57 -9.88
CA ARG A 101 4.48 -14.26 -9.06
C ARG A 101 3.93 -15.50 -9.75
N GLY A 102 3.72 -16.55 -8.95
CA GLY A 102 3.11 -17.81 -9.39
C GLY A 102 3.89 -18.51 -10.52
N ARG A 103 3.18 -18.99 -11.55
CA ARG A 103 3.76 -19.65 -12.74
C ARG A 103 4.08 -18.67 -13.88
N MET A 104 4.19 -17.37 -13.59
CA MET A 104 4.52 -16.41 -14.64
C MET A 104 5.98 -16.55 -15.08
N LEU A 105 6.21 -16.44 -16.39
CA LEU A 105 7.54 -16.50 -17.00
C LEU A 105 8.21 -15.12 -17.10
N LYS A 106 7.47 -14.04 -16.81
CA LYS A 106 7.96 -12.66 -16.93
C LYS A 106 7.50 -11.85 -15.74
N GLU A 107 8.42 -11.05 -15.19
CA GLU A 107 8.14 -10.12 -14.11
C GLU A 107 7.11 -9.08 -14.51
N ARG A 108 6.26 -8.70 -13.54
CA ARG A 108 5.26 -7.64 -13.67
C ARG A 108 5.24 -6.83 -12.38
N TRP A 109 4.73 -5.61 -12.47
CA TRP A 109 4.50 -4.83 -11.26
C TRP A 109 3.20 -5.29 -10.61
N PHE A 110 3.20 -5.37 -9.30
CA PHE A 110 2.02 -5.65 -8.50
C PHE A 110 1.96 -4.63 -7.35
N PRO A 111 0.75 -4.29 -6.88
CA PRO A 111 0.60 -3.46 -5.71
C PRO A 111 1.12 -4.23 -4.48
N VAL A 112 1.91 -3.57 -3.65
CA VAL A 112 2.52 -4.14 -2.44
C VAL A 112 2.19 -3.36 -1.18
N GLU A 113 1.73 -2.12 -1.33
CA GLU A 113 1.37 -1.23 -0.23
C GLU A 113 0.29 -0.28 -0.72
N LEU A 114 -0.73 -0.06 0.09
CA LEU A 114 -1.75 0.96 -0.15
C LEU A 114 -1.27 2.26 0.47
N VAL A 115 -1.23 3.34 -0.32
CA VAL A 115 -0.94 4.68 0.19
C VAL A 115 -2.28 5.28 0.59
N GLU A 116 -2.52 5.40 1.90
CA GLU A 116 -3.66 6.17 2.41
C GLU A 116 -3.34 7.65 2.18
N GLU A 117 -3.97 8.25 1.16
CA GLU A 117 -4.08 9.70 1.09
C GLU A 117 -4.92 10.11 2.31
N LYS A 118 -4.27 10.66 3.33
CA LYS A 118 -5.00 11.42 4.35
C LYS A 118 -5.74 12.49 3.57
N GLU A 119 -7.07 12.43 3.58
CA GLU A 119 -7.90 13.57 3.25
C GLU A 119 -7.47 14.68 4.21
N GLU A 120 -6.55 15.54 3.76
CA GLU A 120 -6.43 16.89 4.25
C GLU A 120 -7.76 17.53 3.88
N ILE A 121 -8.66 17.51 4.85
CA ILE A 121 -9.79 18.44 4.89
C ILE A 121 -9.14 19.82 4.73
N ALA A 122 -9.38 20.41 3.57
CA ALA A 122 -9.08 21.78 3.26
C ALA A 122 -9.74 22.69 4.31
N GLU A 123 -8.99 23.05 5.35
CA GLU A 123 -9.06 24.36 5.94
C GLU A 123 -7.89 25.16 5.35
N GLU A 124 -8.16 25.71 4.17
CA GLU A 124 -7.34 26.78 3.60
C GLU A 124 -7.42 28.00 4.53
N GLU A 125 -6.23 28.52 4.81
CA GLU A 125 -5.91 29.91 5.15
C GLU A 125 -6.25 30.39 6.57
N THR A 126 -5.22 30.51 7.41
CA THR A 126 -4.61 31.83 7.59
C THR A 126 -3.19 31.75 8.18
N GLU A 127 -2.27 32.38 7.43
CA GLU A 127 -1.13 33.18 7.87
C GLU A 127 0.11 32.49 8.48
N GLU A 128 1.09 32.37 7.59
CA GLU A 128 2.50 32.70 7.79
C GLU A 128 2.81 33.59 9.01
N GLU A 129 3.61 33.08 9.94
CA GLU A 129 4.60 33.92 10.63
C GLU A 129 5.94 33.18 10.66
N GLU A 130 6.87 33.70 9.84
CA GLU A 130 8.29 33.44 9.96
C GLU A 130 8.79 33.89 11.35
N VAL A 131 9.35 32.99 12.15
CA VAL A 131 10.31 33.38 13.19
C VAL A 131 11.53 32.48 13.10
N THR A 132 12.65 33.14 12.82
CA THR A 132 14.00 32.61 12.64
C THR A 132 14.56 31.85 13.85
N PRO A 133 15.61 31.04 13.63
CA PRO A 133 16.05 30.00 14.55
C PRO A 133 17.10 30.51 15.55
N GLU A 134 16.80 30.51 16.85
CA GLU A 134 17.83 30.48 17.89
C GLU A 134 17.30 29.98 19.25
N GLU A 135 17.95 28.91 19.71
CA GLU A 135 18.19 28.47 21.09
C GLU A 135 17.04 28.07 22.05
N VAL A 136 17.07 26.75 22.32
CA VAL A 136 17.00 26.13 23.65
C VAL A 136 15.65 26.23 24.37
N ARG A 137 14.84 25.19 24.20
CA ARG A 137 14.11 24.57 25.32
C ARG A 137 14.05 23.06 25.16
N LYS A 138 14.78 22.38 26.04
CA LYS A 138 14.57 20.98 26.39
C LYS A 138 13.16 20.87 26.97
N GLU A 139 12.21 20.35 26.21
CA GLU A 139 10.93 19.89 26.75
C GLU A 139 10.65 18.48 26.22
N GLU A 140 10.93 17.54 27.13
CA GLU A 140 10.26 16.26 27.35
C GLU A 140 9.83 15.47 26.11
N GLN A 141 10.68 14.50 25.74
CA GLN A 141 10.21 13.30 25.06
C GLN A 141 9.05 12.71 25.90
N PRO A 142 7.86 12.47 25.31
CA PRO A 142 6.86 11.68 25.99
C PRO A 142 7.48 10.31 26.27
N GLN A 143 7.66 9.99 27.55
CA GLN A 143 8.19 8.71 28.00
C GLN A 143 7.27 7.60 27.51
N LEU A 144 7.61 6.99 26.38
CA LEU A 144 7.06 5.70 26.01
C LEU A 144 7.32 4.74 27.18
N PRO A 145 6.30 4.03 27.68
CA PRO A 145 6.44 3.20 28.86
C PRO A 145 7.59 2.23 28.64
N GLU A 146 8.64 2.26 29.46
CA GLU A 146 9.89 1.50 29.26
C GLU A 146 9.61 0.08 28.79
N MET A 147 9.75 -0.17 27.49
CA MET A 147 9.59 -1.49 26.90
C MET A 147 10.97 -2.09 26.70
N SER A 148 11.11 -3.38 27.00
CA SER A 148 12.25 -4.18 26.59
C SER A 148 12.41 -4.05 25.06
N ASP A 149 13.65 -4.04 24.55
CA ASP A 149 13.89 -3.89 23.10
C ASP A 149 13.21 -5.00 22.28
N GLU A 150 13.03 -6.17 22.91
CA GLU A 150 12.21 -7.26 22.40
C GLU A 150 10.74 -6.85 22.26
N ALA A 151 10.12 -6.30 23.32
CA ALA A 151 8.73 -5.85 23.28
C ALA A 151 8.51 -4.76 22.21
N LYS A 152 9.46 -3.84 22.03
CA LYS A 152 9.43 -2.84 20.94
C LYS A 152 9.45 -3.49 19.56
N LEU A 153 10.32 -4.49 19.34
CA LEU A 153 10.41 -5.19 18.06
C LEU A 153 9.09 -5.89 17.71
N LEU A 154 8.49 -6.61 18.66
CA LEU A 154 7.21 -7.28 18.43
C LEU A 154 6.07 -6.28 18.24
N TYR A 155 6.00 -5.23 19.05
CA TYR A 155 4.97 -4.21 18.91
C TYR A 155 5.06 -3.49 17.57
N GLY A 156 6.25 -3.06 17.16
CA GLY A 156 6.47 -2.47 15.84
C GLY A 156 6.07 -3.41 14.70
N THR A 157 6.47 -4.69 14.79
CA THR A 157 6.07 -5.68 13.77
C THR A 157 4.55 -5.91 13.73
N LEU A 158 3.89 -5.84 14.89
CA LEU A 158 2.44 -5.93 14.99
C LEU A 158 1.74 -4.68 14.46
N MET A 159 2.33 -3.48 14.59
CA MET A 159 1.78 -2.24 14.01
C MET A 159 1.69 -2.37 12.48
N ASP A 160 2.73 -2.95 11.86
CA ASP A 160 2.76 -3.17 10.42
C ASP A 160 1.81 -4.29 9.97
N ARG A 161 1.80 -5.42 10.71
CA ARG A 161 1.08 -6.64 10.26
C ARG A 161 -0.34 -6.76 10.79
N ARG A 162 -0.73 -5.93 11.76
CA ARG A 162 -1.98 -5.93 12.54
C ARG A 162 -2.27 -7.21 13.35
N VAL A 163 -1.94 -8.39 12.82
CA VAL A 163 -2.12 -9.71 13.44
C VAL A 163 -0.92 -10.61 13.15
N MET A 164 -0.43 -11.33 14.17
CA MET A 164 0.63 -12.33 14.01
C MET A 164 0.25 -13.66 14.64
N SER A 165 0.63 -14.78 14.01
CA SER A 165 0.49 -16.09 14.64
C SER A 165 1.60 -16.32 15.66
N GLU A 166 1.38 -17.19 16.64
CA GLU A 166 2.44 -17.60 17.58
C GLU A 166 3.68 -18.16 16.87
N GLY A 167 3.52 -18.79 15.69
CA GLY A 167 4.64 -19.24 14.88
C GLY A 167 5.48 -18.08 14.35
N ASP A 168 4.83 -17.04 13.83
CA ASP A 168 5.50 -15.85 13.29
C ASP A 168 6.21 -15.06 14.39
N VAL A 169 5.57 -14.94 15.55
CA VAL A 169 6.20 -14.27 16.69
C VAL A 169 7.39 -15.07 17.19
N LYS A 170 7.31 -16.41 17.26
CA LYS A 170 8.48 -17.24 17.61
C LYS A 170 9.63 -17.07 16.62
N ASN A 171 9.34 -16.85 15.33
CA ASN A 171 10.36 -16.65 14.31
C ASN A 171 11.07 -15.28 14.41
N LEU A 172 10.45 -14.29 15.04
CA LEU A 172 11.11 -12.99 15.32
C LEU A 172 12.25 -13.11 16.34
N TYR A 173 12.20 -14.12 17.20
CA TYR A 173 13.14 -14.26 18.31
C TYR A 173 14.03 -15.48 18.16
N ARG A 174 15.32 -15.29 18.42
CA ARG A 174 16.29 -16.39 18.47
C ARG A 174 16.09 -17.29 19.70
N ASP A 175 15.58 -16.74 20.80
CA ASP A 175 15.31 -17.45 22.05
C ASP A 175 13.80 -17.49 22.37
N LYS A 176 13.32 -18.67 22.75
CA LYS A 176 11.95 -18.90 23.23
C LYS A 176 11.62 -18.11 24.51
N LYS A 177 12.62 -17.80 25.35
CA LYS A 177 12.41 -16.98 26.55
C LYS A 177 12.14 -15.52 26.22
N ALA A 178 12.88 -14.96 25.25
CA ALA A 178 12.70 -13.59 24.77
C ALA A 178 11.30 -13.36 24.19
N TYR A 179 10.83 -14.30 23.36
CA TYR A 179 9.46 -14.32 22.85
C TYR A 179 8.40 -14.22 23.97
N LYS A 180 8.48 -15.12 24.97
CA LYS A 180 7.50 -15.16 26.05
C LYS A 180 7.51 -13.90 26.90
N LYS A 181 8.69 -13.34 27.16
CA LYS A 181 8.86 -12.10 27.90
C LYS A 181 8.21 -10.92 27.15
N ALA A 182 8.51 -10.78 25.86
CA ALA A 182 7.95 -9.70 25.04
C ALA A 182 6.42 -9.77 24.93
N VAL A 183 5.86 -10.96 24.71
CA VAL A 183 4.40 -11.14 24.66
C VAL A 183 3.76 -10.81 26.00
N ALA A 184 4.30 -11.33 27.11
CA ALA A 184 3.77 -11.07 28.44
C ALA A 184 3.80 -9.56 28.76
N GLU A 185 4.92 -8.90 28.46
CA GLU A 185 5.09 -7.47 28.70
C GLU A 185 4.10 -6.61 27.89
N LEU A 186 3.86 -6.95 26.62
CA LEU A 186 2.90 -6.22 25.78
C LEU A 186 1.45 -6.48 26.18
N ILE A 187 1.12 -7.68 26.67
CA ILE A 187 -0.21 -8.01 27.21
C ILE A 187 -0.42 -7.27 28.54
N ASP A 188 0.58 -7.27 29.44
CA ASP A 188 0.52 -6.58 30.73
C ASP A 188 0.38 -5.06 30.57
N LYS A 189 1.04 -4.49 29.56
CA LYS A 189 0.89 -3.08 29.18
C LYS A 189 -0.41 -2.79 28.41
N GLY A 190 -1.22 -3.80 28.11
CA GLY A 190 -2.50 -3.66 27.42
C GLY A 190 -2.38 -3.27 25.94
N LEU A 191 -1.19 -3.41 25.35
CA LEU A 191 -0.91 -2.99 23.97
C LEU A 191 -1.33 -4.04 22.93
N ILE A 192 -1.33 -5.31 23.33
CA ILE A 192 -1.73 -6.42 22.46
C ILE A 192 -2.67 -7.36 23.21
N GLU A 193 -3.45 -8.13 22.46
CA GLU A 193 -4.29 -9.20 23.00
C GLU A 193 -4.03 -10.54 22.29
N GLU A 194 -4.13 -11.63 23.07
CA GLU A 194 -4.08 -13.00 22.55
C GLU A 194 -5.50 -13.48 22.22
N PHE A 195 -5.68 -14.05 21.03
CA PHE A 195 -6.92 -14.75 20.66
C PHE A 195 -6.62 -16.08 19.96
N LYS A 196 -7.61 -16.98 19.93
CA LYS A 196 -7.49 -18.30 19.30
C LYS A 196 -8.38 -18.38 18.07
N LYS A 197 -7.81 -18.86 16.95
CA LYS A 197 -8.55 -19.15 15.72
C LYS A 197 -8.12 -20.53 15.21
N GLY A 198 -9.07 -21.47 15.10
CA GLY A 198 -8.80 -22.84 14.63
C GLY A 198 -7.76 -23.61 15.46
N GLY A 199 -7.77 -23.43 16.79
CA GLY A 199 -6.83 -24.10 17.70
C GLY A 199 -5.42 -23.50 17.74
N LYS A 200 -5.12 -22.48 16.94
CA LYS A 200 -3.84 -21.75 16.94
C LYS A 200 -3.97 -20.42 17.67
N LYS A 201 -2.89 -20.00 18.33
CA LYS A 201 -2.77 -18.70 19.03
C LYS A 201 -2.33 -17.60 18.07
N PHE A 202 -2.96 -16.45 18.19
CA PHE A 202 -2.67 -15.23 17.46
C PHE A 202 -2.59 -14.04 18.41
N PHE A 203 -1.85 -13.02 18.01
CA PHE A 203 -1.67 -11.77 18.72
C PHE A 203 -2.06 -10.62 17.79
N ARG A 204 -2.79 -9.63 18.31
CA ARG A 204 -3.12 -8.38 17.60
C ARG A 204 -3.02 -7.19 18.53
N ILE A 205 -2.85 -6.00 17.97
CA ILE A 205 -2.86 -4.76 18.76
C ILE A 205 -4.27 -4.53 19.31
N LYS A 206 -4.33 -4.12 20.57
CA LYS A 206 -5.55 -3.68 21.22
C LYS A 206 -5.71 -2.18 20.93
N GLN A 207 -6.65 -1.85 20.06
CA GLN A 207 -7.10 -0.46 19.82
C GLN A 207 -8.07 -0.03 20.92
#